data_AF-A0A519YUG9-F1
#
_entry.id   AF-A0A519YUG9-F1
#
_cell.length_a   1.000
_cell.length_b   1.000
_cell.length_c   1.000
_cell.angle_alpha   90.00
_cell.angle_beta   90.00
_cell.angle_gamma   90.00
#
_symmetry.space_group_name_H-M   'P 1'
#
loop_
_entity.id
_entity.type
_entity.pdbx_description
1 polymer ?
#
loop_
_entity_poly.entity_id
_entity_poly.type
_entity_poly.pdbx_seq_one_letter_code
_entity_poly.pdbx_strand_id
1 'polypeptide(L)'
;MPLIEKTIALVIAAACLVMLVRLLLGERRRYRLDRAVIGHWQRASTWAVKTWRWRVSKKKAAKEAQAVINRARTRGDWEGNVFRPKSFQKPDNKPRKPVDRD
;
A
#
# COMPACT_ATOMS: atom_id res chain seq x y z
N MET A 1 31.49 20.42 -4.05
CA MET A 1 30.10 19.92 -4.20
C MET A 1 29.25 20.97 -4.94
N PRO A 2 29.55 21.25 -6.23
CA PRO A 2 28.94 22.35 -6.97
C PRO A 2 27.45 22.11 -7.28
N LEU A 3 27.00 20.86 -7.26
CA LEU A 3 25.62 20.50 -7.55
C LEU A 3 24.68 20.95 -6.42
N ILE A 4 25.08 20.79 -5.16
CA ILE A 4 24.27 21.17 -3.99
C ILE A 4 24.06 22.69 -3.97
N GLU A 5 25.13 23.45 -4.17
CA GLU A 5 25.11 24.91 -4.20
C GLU A 5 24.23 25.45 -5.34
N LYS A 6 24.34 24.86 -6.55
CA LYS A 6 23.46 25.17 -7.68
C LYS A 6 22.00 24.83 -7.40
N THR A 7 21.72 23.70 -6.73
CA THR A 7 20.34 23.35 -6.37
C THR A 7 19.76 24.32 -5.34
N ILE A 8 20.53 24.75 -4.35
CA ILE A 8 20.09 25.71 -3.33
C ILE A 8 19.83 27.07 -3.99
N ALA A 9 20.75 27.55 -4.83
CA ALA A 9 20.58 28.80 -5.56
C ALA A 9 19.34 28.79 -6.45
N LEU A 10 19.08 27.68 -7.15
CA LEU A 10 17.91 27.53 -8.01
C LEU A 10 16.60 27.51 -7.21
N VAL A 11 16.58 26.84 -6.05
CA VAL A 11 15.42 26.84 -5.15
C VAL A 11 15.14 28.24 -4.61
N ILE A 12 16.18 28.97 -4.19
CA ILE A 12 16.04 30.35 -3.70
C ILE A 12 15.53 31.27 -4.81
N ALA A 13 16.11 31.19 -6.02
CA ALA A 13 15.68 31.98 -7.17
C ALA A 13 14.22 31.71 -7.53
N ALA A 14 13.80 30.44 -7.53
CA ALA A 14 12.41 30.06 -7.77
C ALA A 14 11.47 30.62 -6.68
N ALA A 15 11.86 30.56 -5.41
CA ALA A 15 11.07 31.12 -4.30
C ALA A 15 10.91 32.65 -4.44
N CYS A 16 11.99 33.36 -4.79
CA CYS A 16 11.96 34.80 -5.06
C CYS A 16 11.00 35.14 -6.22
N LEU A 17 11.05 34.40 -7.33
CA LEU A 17 10.14 34.59 -8.46
C LEU A 17 8.68 34.37 -8.05
N VAL A 18 8.40 33.33 -7.26
CA VAL A 18 7.04 33.07 -6.75
C VAL A 18 6.54 34.22 -5.88
N MET A 19 7.37 34.75 -4.98
CA MET A 19 7.00 35.93 -4.18
C MET A 19 6.76 37.16 -5.03
N LEU A 20 7.62 37.41 -6.02
CA LEU A 20 7.49 38.56 -6.93
C LEU A 20 6.20 38.48 -7.76
N VAL A 21 5.90 37.31 -8.30
CA VAL A 21 4.63 37.04 -8.99
C VAL A 21 3.46 37.28 -8.03
N ARG A 22 3.51 36.74 -6.81
CA ARG A 22 2.46 36.94 -5.78
C ARG A 22 2.27 38.42 -5.43
N LEU A 23 3.35 39.20 -5.40
CA LEU A 23 3.30 40.65 -5.14
C LEU A 23 2.59 41.39 -6.29
N LEU A 24 2.95 41.10 -7.54
CA LEU A 24 2.37 41.70 -8.75
C LEU A 24 0.91 41.30 -9.00
N LEU A 25 0.50 40.14 -8.51
CA LEU A 25 -0.90 39.72 -8.53
C LEU A 25 -1.66 40.53 -7.47
N GLY A 26 -2.51 41.48 -7.89
CA GLY A 26 -3.44 42.18 -6.99
C GLY A 26 -4.44 41.22 -6.33
N GLU A 27 -5.05 41.63 -5.21
CA GLU A 27 -5.89 40.79 -4.32
C GLU A 27 -6.91 39.90 -5.05
N ARG A 28 -7.58 40.42 -6.08
CA ARG A 28 -8.57 39.66 -6.86
C ARG A 28 -7.96 38.46 -7.61
N ARG A 29 -6.73 38.58 -8.11
CA ARG A 29 -6.04 37.46 -8.79
C ARG A 29 -5.39 36.52 -7.78
N ARG A 30 -4.95 37.02 -6.61
CA ARG A 30 -4.45 36.17 -5.50
C ARG A 30 -5.51 35.18 -5.05
N TYR A 31 -6.75 35.63 -4.87
CA TYR A 31 -7.82 34.77 -4.39
C TYR A 31 -8.16 33.61 -5.35
N ARG A 32 -8.11 33.88 -6.67
CA ARG A 32 -8.31 32.85 -7.71
C ARG A 32 -7.16 31.85 -7.74
N LEU A 33 -5.92 32.33 -7.61
CA LEU A 33 -4.74 31.48 -7.59
C LEU A 33 -4.63 30.66 -6.31
N ASP A 34 -4.86 31.25 -5.13
CA ASP A 34 -4.85 30.50 -3.87
C ASP A 34 -5.90 29.38 -3.91
N ARG A 35 -7.11 29.63 -4.42
CA ARG A 35 -8.11 28.57 -4.60
C ARG A 35 -7.65 27.46 -5.54
N ALA A 36 -7.02 27.80 -6.66
CA ALA A 36 -6.48 26.81 -7.59
C ALA A 36 -5.32 26.01 -6.96
N VAL A 37 -4.38 26.71 -6.31
CA VAL A 37 -3.22 26.12 -5.63
C VAL A 37 -3.65 25.18 -4.52
N ILE A 38 -4.61 25.56 -3.67
CA ILE A 38 -5.14 24.69 -2.61
C ILE A 38 -5.76 23.44 -3.22
N GLY A 39 -6.57 23.57 -4.29
CA GLY A 39 -7.18 22.43 -4.97
C GLY A 39 -6.15 21.48 -5.59
N HIS A 40 -5.11 22.02 -6.23
CA HIS A 40 -4.01 21.22 -6.79
C HIS A 40 -3.15 20.58 -5.70
N TRP A 41 -2.89 21.29 -4.60
CA TRP A 41 -2.14 20.79 -3.46
C TRP A 41 -2.84 19.60 -2.80
N GLN A 42 -4.15 19.68 -2.59
CA GLN A 42 -4.93 18.58 -2.03
C GLN A 42 -4.91 17.34 -2.93
N ARG A 43 -5.00 17.53 -4.26
CA ARG A 43 -4.90 16.40 -5.21
C ARG A 43 -3.50 15.79 -5.22
N ALA A 44 -2.47 16.63 -5.23
CA ALA A 44 -1.07 16.20 -5.23
C ALA A 44 -0.71 15.45 -3.94
N SER A 45 -1.12 15.97 -2.78
CA SER A 45 -0.89 15.31 -1.49
C SER A 45 -1.62 13.97 -1.40
N THR A 46 -2.86 13.91 -1.86
CA THR A 46 -3.62 12.65 -1.91
C THR A 46 -2.93 11.63 -2.82
N TRP A 47 -2.45 12.05 -4.00
CA TRP A 47 -1.69 11.19 -4.91
C TRP A 47 -0.36 10.72 -4.32
N ALA A 48 0.40 11.60 -3.66
CA ALA A 48 1.64 11.26 -2.98
C ALA A 48 1.41 10.26 -1.85
N VAL A 49 0.38 10.47 -1.01
CA VAL A 49 0.02 9.54 0.06
C VAL A 49 -0.45 8.20 -0.52
N LYS A 50 -1.27 8.21 -1.58
CA LYS A 50 -1.76 6.98 -2.23
C LYS A 50 -0.63 6.17 -2.85
N THR A 51 0.30 6.82 -3.55
CA THR A 51 1.47 6.15 -4.16
C THR A 51 2.42 5.62 -3.09
N TRP A 52 2.64 6.37 -2.01
CA TRP A 52 3.42 5.90 -0.85
C TRP A 52 2.76 4.69 -0.19
N ARG A 53 1.47 4.79 0.12
CA ARG A 53 0.68 3.68 0.71
C ARG A 53 0.64 2.47 -0.22
N TRP A 54 0.60 2.66 -1.54
CA TRP A 54 0.65 1.54 -2.49
C TRP A 54 1.96 0.75 -2.36
N ARG A 55 3.11 1.42 -2.27
CA ARG A 55 4.40 0.74 -2.02
C ARG A 55 4.41 -0.01 -0.69
N VAL A 56 3.85 0.59 0.37
CA VAL A 56 3.75 -0.05 1.70
C VAL A 56 2.78 -1.23 1.69
N SER A 57 1.64 -1.10 1.00
CA SER A 57 0.61 -2.13 0.90
C SER A 57 1.10 -3.37 0.16
N LYS A 58 1.93 -3.20 -0.89
CA LYS A 58 2.56 -4.33 -1.61
C LYS A 58 3.43 -5.19 -0.68
N LYS A 59 4.18 -4.56 0.23
CA LYS A 59 4.99 -5.29 1.22
C LYS A 59 4.11 -6.03 2.24
N LYS A 60 2.97 -5.44 2.63
CA LYS A 60 2.04 -6.08 3.57
C LYS A 60 1.31 -7.27 2.93
N ALA A 61 0.82 -7.11 1.70
CA ALA A 61 0.18 -8.18 0.93
C ALA A 61 1.13 -9.36 0.67
N ALA A 62 2.41 -9.09 0.35
CA ALA A 62 3.41 -10.14 0.18
C ALA A 62 3.66 -10.93 1.48
N LYS A 63 3.72 -10.24 2.63
CA LYS A 63 3.88 -10.89 3.94
C LYS A 63 2.66 -11.74 4.32
N GLU A 64 1.46 -11.24 4.09
CA GLU A 64 0.22 -11.97 4.38
C GLU A 64 0.07 -13.20 3.47
N ALA A 65 0.38 -13.08 2.18
CA ALA A 65 0.41 -14.21 1.25
C ALA A 65 1.44 -15.27 1.67
N GLN A 66 2.65 -14.86 2.05
CA GLN A 66 3.70 -15.78 2.52
C GLN A 66 3.28 -16.50 3.80
N ALA A 67 2.57 -15.81 4.71
CA ALA A 67 2.06 -16.40 5.94
C ALA A 67 1.00 -17.48 5.66
N VAL A 68 0.11 -17.27 4.68
CA VAL A 68 -0.86 -18.29 4.25
C VAL A 68 -0.16 -19.51 3.64
N ILE A 69 0.82 -19.30 2.77
CA ILE A 69 1.61 -20.38 2.15
C ILE A 69 2.33 -21.20 3.23
N ASN A 70 2.98 -20.55 4.19
CA ASN A 70 3.68 -21.23 5.28
C ASN A 70 2.74 -22.02 6.20
N ARG A 71 1.53 -21.47 6.45
CA ARG A 71 0.50 -22.18 7.22
C ARG A 71 -0.04 -23.39 6.45
N ALA A 72 -0.22 -23.29 5.14
CA ALA A 72 -0.62 -24.43 4.31
C ALA A 72 0.48 -25.50 4.27
N ARG A 73 1.75 -25.11 4.17
CA ARG A 73 2.89 -26.03 4.20
C ARG A 73 2.97 -26.83 5.51
N THR A 74 2.63 -26.22 6.65
CA THR A 74 2.74 -26.86 7.97
C THR A 74 1.50 -27.65 8.41
N ARG A 75 0.31 -27.40 7.83
CA ARG A 75 -0.97 -28.01 8.26
C ARG A 75 -1.57 -29.06 7.32
N GLY A 76 -1.02 -29.31 6.13
CA GLY A 76 -1.56 -30.32 5.20
C GLY A 76 -0.62 -31.49 4.98
N ASP A 77 -1.20 -32.65 4.67
CA ASP A 77 -0.45 -33.79 4.13
C ASP A 77 -0.17 -33.51 2.66
N TRP A 78 1.10 -33.55 2.30
CA TRP A 78 1.57 -33.35 0.93
C TRP A 78 1.91 -34.72 0.34
N GLU A 79 1.20 -35.10 -0.71
CA GLU A 79 1.47 -36.32 -1.47
C GLU A 79 2.08 -35.89 -2.81
N GLY A 80 3.42 -35.77 -2.85
CA GLY A 80 4.13 -35.17 -3.99
C GLY A 80 3.72 -33.71 -4.22
N ASN A 81 3.21 -33.39 -5.41
CA ASN A 81 2.76 -32.03 -5.80
C ASN A 81 1.29 -31.72 -5.40
N VAL A 82 0.59 -32.67 -4.76
CA VAL A 82 -0.83 -32.51 -4.44
C VAL A 82 -0.99 -32.20 -2.95
N PHE A 83 -1.59 -31.05 -2.67
CA PHE A 83 -1.98 -30.64 -1.31
C PHE A 83 -3.30 -31.31 -0.93
N ARG A 84 -3.31 -32.21 0.07
CA ARG A 84 -4.52 -32.77 0.67
C ARG A 84 -4.81 -32.10 2.02
N PRO A 85 -5.70 -31.10 2.07
CA PRO A 85 -6.11 -30.49 3.33
C PRO A 85 -6.87 -31.47 4.22
N LYS A 86 -6.46 -31.59 5.50
CA LYS A 86 -7.10 -32.48 6.50
C LYS A 86 -8.58 -32.19 6.75
N SER A 87 -9.04 -30.96 6.45
CA SER A 87 -10.46 -30.58 6.57
C SER A 87 -11.37 -31.28 5.56
N PHE A 88 -10.82 -31.90 4.51
CA PHE A 88 -11.57 -32.66 3.51
C PHE A 88 -11.50 -34.17 3.70
N GLN A 89 -10.75 -34.66 4.70
CA GLN A 89 -10.80 -36.08 5.07
C GLN A 89 -12.15 -36.34 5.74
N LYS A 90 -13.01 -37.10 5.05
CA LYS A 90 -14.24 -37.65 5.64
C LYS A 90 -13.86 -38.44 6.90
N PRO A 91 -14.61 -38.31 8.02
CA PRO A 91 -14.34 -39.10 9.20
C PRO A 91 -14.36 -40.58 8.80
N ASP A 92 -13.29 -41.28 9.18
CA ASP A 92 -13.05 -42.68 8.86
C ASP A 92 -14.33 -43.49 9.01
N ASN A 93 -14.73 -44.18 7.95
CA ASN A 93 -15.88 -45.07 7.92
C ASN A 93 -15.55 -46.32 8.74
N LYS A 94 -15.35 -46.17 10.06
CA LYS A 94 -15.14 -47.29 10.96
C LYS A 94 -16.48 -48.02 11.08
N PRO A 95 -16.56 -49.32 10.78
CA PRO A 95 -17.79 -50.07 11.00
C PRO A 95 -18.16 -49.93 12.48
N ARG A 96 -19.38 -49.46 12.75
CA ARG A 96 -19.90 -49.38 14.13
C ARG A 96 -19.84 -50.79 14.70
N LYS A 97 -19.18 -50.95 15.86
CA LYS A 97 -19.19 -52.24 16.57
C LYS A 97 -20.65 -52.64 16.82
N PRO A 98 -21.02 -53.92 16.61
CA PRO A 98 -22.34 -54.39 16.96
C PRO A 98 -22.58 -54.13 18.44
N VAL A 99 -23.73 -53.54 18.76
CA VAL A 99 -24.19 -53.37 20.12
C VAL A 99 -24.72 -54.73 20.54
N ASP A 100 -23.96 -55.42 21.39
CA ASP A 100 -24.44 -56.63 22.05
C ASP A 100 -25.64 -56.23 22.92
N ARG A 101 -26.78 -56.86 22.67
CA ARG A 101 -28.00 -56.68 23.45
C ARG A 101 -28.18 -57.95 24.26
N ASP A 102 -28.24 -57.76 25.58
CA ASP A 102 -28.36 -58.80 26.61
C ASP A 102 -29.54 -59.75 26.39
#